data_AF-W0LKV0-F1
#
_entry.id   AF-W0LKV0-F1
#
_cell.length_a   1.000
_cell.length_b   1.000
_cell.length_c   1.000
_cell.angle_alpha   90.00
_cell.angle_beta   90.00
_cell.angle_gamma   90.00
#
_symmetry.space_group_name_H-M   'P 1'
#
loop_
_entity.id
_entity.type
_entity.pdbx_description
1 polymer ?
#
loop_
_entity_poly.entity_id
_entity_poly.type
_entity_poly.pdbx_seq_one_letter_code
_entity_poly.pdbx_strand_id
1 'polypeptide(L)'
;MNAVLKKHIFDEVTEPNDLFESTELIAVCHAYYAQFRARHLELRKICVSLYDKTSLALVSHFKHGRYPINDIAFHPKDPLILIGSGSYDGGFLFEGELVLWNYKSNEHLSLLIYGLC
;
A
#
# COMPACT_ATOMS: atom_id res chain seq x y z
N MET A 1 5.74 8.98 -23.33
CA MET A 1 4.87 7.87 -23.79
C MET A 1 3.65 7.90 -22.88
N ASN A 2 2.58 8.58 -23.33
CA ASN A 2 1.42 8.94 -22.51
C ASN A 2 0.37 7.84 -22.58
N ALA A 3 0.36 6.92 -21.62
CA ALA A 3 -0.79 6.09 -21.33
C ALA A 3 -1.44 6.64 -20.05
N VAL A 4 -2.50 7.43 -20.26
CA VAL A 4 -3.36 7.97 -19.21
C VAL A 4 -3.97 6.79 -18.45
N LEU A 5 -3.52 6.58 -17.21
CA LEU A 5 -4.13 5.66 -16.25
C LEU A 5 -5.57 6.13 -16.01
N LYS A 6 -6.54 5.52 -16.71
CA LYS A 6 -7.96 5.84 -16.53
C LYS A 6 -8.47 5.22 -15.23
N LYS A 7 -9.40 5.94 -14.59
CA LYS A 7 -10.29 5.44 -13.53
C LYS A 7 -10.87 4.09 -14.01
N HIS A 8 -10.73 3.01 -13.22
CA HIS A 8 -11.17 1.62 -13.51
C HIS A 8 -10.19 0.66 -14.23
N ILE A 9 -8.87 0.89 -14.21
CA ILE A 9 -7.88 -0.09 -14.75
C ILE A 9 -7.58 -1.24 -13.77
N PHE A 10 -7.83 -1.05 -12.48
CA PHE A 10 -7.61 -2.08 -11.47
C PHE A 10 -8.96 -2.64 -11.00
N ASP A 11 -9.05 -3.96 -10.77
CA ASP A 11 -10.23 -4.65 -10.22
C ASP A 11 -10.62 -4.17 -8.80
N GLU A 12 -9.87 -3.22 -8.26
CA GLU A 12 -10.02 -2.66 -6.94
C GLU A 12 -10.91 -1.41 -7.01
N VAL A 13 -12.00 -1.42 -6.24
CA VAL A 13 -12.84 -0.23 -5.99
C VAL A 13 -12.11 0.70 -5.03
N THR A 14 -10.95 1.20 -5.42
CA THR A 14 -10.08 1.99 -4.53
C THR A 14 -9.52 3.22 -5.23
N GLU A 15 -9.22 4.24 -4.43
CA GLU A 15 -8.59 5.46 -4.91
C GLU A 15 -7.06 5.32 -4.74
N PRO A 16 -6.28 5.33 -5.84
CA PRO A 16 -4.83 5.30 -5.73
C PRO A 16 -4.35 6.62 -5.13
N ASN A 17 -3.52 6.50 -4.09
CA ASN A 17 -2.97 7.64 -3.35
C ASN A 17 -1.55 7.96 -3.78
N ASP A 18 -0.74 6.92 -4.06
CA ASP A 18 0.67 7.08 -4.43
C ASP A 18 1.17 5.90 -5.27
N LEU A 19 2.31 6.07 -5.92
CA LEU A 19 2.93 5.08 -6.80
C LEU A 19 4.46 5.09 -6.63
N PHE A 20 5.00 3.89 -6.41
CA PHE A 20 6.44 3.65 -6.30
C PHE A 20 6.84 2.63 -7.35
N GLU A 21 8.03 2.76 -7.92
CA GLU A 21 8.49 1.86 -8.97
C GLU A 21 9.91 1.38 -8.74
N SER A 22 10.17 0.15 -9.19
CA SER A 22 11.50 -0.40 -9.38
C SER A 22 11.76 -0.59 -10.89
N THR A 23 12.84 -1.29 -11.21
CA THR A 23 13.14 -1.69 -12.59
C THR A 23 12.08 -2.63 -13.17
N GLU A 24 11.50 -3.50 -12.34
CA GLU A 24 10.62 -4.58 -12.79
C GLU A 24 9.18 -4.45 -12.28
N LEU A 25 8.96 -3.66 -11.22
CA LEU A 25 7.69 -3.65 -10.49
C LEU A 25 7.15 -2.23 -10.33
N ILE A 26 5.82 -2.14 -10.26
CA ILE A 26 5.08 -0.95 -9.88
C ILE A 26 4.26 -1.28 -8.64
N ALA A 27 4.48 -0.56 -7.55
CA ALA A 27 3.67 -0.61 -6.35
C ALA A 27 2.67 0.55 -6.35
N VAL A 28 1.38 0.23 -6.39
CA VAL A 28 0.28 1.20 -6.32
C VAL A 28 -0.27 1.18 -4.89
N CYS A 29 -0.13 2.30 -4.19
CA CYS A 29 -0.70 2.49 -2.86
C CYS A 29 -2.14 2.98 -3.00
N HIS A 30 -3.07 2.35 -2.31
CA HIS A 30 -4.48 2.74 -2.37
C HIS A 30 -5.19 2.44 -1.06
N ALA A 31 -6.38 2.99 -0.91
CA ALA A 31 -7.23 2.73 0.24
C ALA A 31 -8.63 2.29 -0.20
N TYR A 32 -9.16 1.29 0.48
CA TYR A 32 -10.55 0.93 0.40
C TYR A 32 -11.33 1.57 1.55
N TYR A 33 -12.40 2.26 1.20
CA TYR A 33 -13.40 2.74 2.15
C TYR A 33 -14.65 1.89 2.02
N ALA A 34 -14.95 1.08 3.03
CA ALA A 34 -16.21 0.34 3.04
C ALA A 34 -17.36 1.32 3.33
N GLN A 35 -18.09 1.72 2.29
CA GLN A 35 -19.35 2.45 2.44
C GLN A 35 -20.50 1.53 2.06
N PHE A 36 -21.40 1.26 3.01
CA PHE A 36 -22.71 0.66 2.74
C PHE A 36 -23.77 1.76 2.86
N ARG A 37 -24.91 1.62 2.17
CA ARG A 37 -25.98 2.62 2.19
C ARG A 37 -26.30 3.06 3.63
N ALA A 38 -26.21 4.36 3.87
CA ALA A 38 -26.46 5.02 5.16
C ALA A 38 -25.60 4.54 6.35
N ARG A 39 -24.45 3.89 6.12
CA ARG A 39 -23.49 3.51 7.15
C ARG A 39 -22.06 3.82 6.74
N HIS A 40 -21.43 4.73 7.47
CA HIS A 40 -19.97 4.84 7.48
C HIS A 40 -19.43 3.73 8.38
N LEU A 41 -18.70 2.76 7.83
CA LEU A 41 -18.17 1.63 8.61
C LEU A 41 -16.81 1.92 9.25
N GLU A 42 -16.23 3.11 9.01
CA GLU A 42 -14.85 3.49 9.40
C GLU A 42 -13.76 2.48 8.98
N LEU A 43 -14.12 1.50 8.13
CA LEU A 43 -13.20 0.52 7.59
C LEU A 43 -12.40 1.18 6.47
N ARG A 44 -11.24 1.70 6.86
CA ARG A 44 -10.16 2.08 5.94
C ARG A 44 -9.17 0.94 5.89
N LYS A 45 -9.06 0.27 4.73
CA LYS A 45 -7.97 -0.68 4.49
C LYS A 45 -6.94 0.00 3.63
N ILE A 46 -5.73 0.15 4.16
CA ILE A 46 -4.58 0.63 3.41
C ILE A 46 -3.92 -0.59 2.74
N CYS A 47 -3.73 -0.47 1.43
CA CYS A 47 -3.29 -1.57 0.59
C CYS A 47 -2.15 -1.13 -0.33
N VAL A 48 -1.36 -2.13 -0.75
CA VAL A 48 -0.39 -2.01 -1.84
C VAL A 48 -0.65 -3.12 -2.85
N SER A 49 -0.91 -2.73 -4.09
CA SER A 49 -0.98 -3.67 -5.22
C SER A 49 0.31 -3.59 -6.01
N LEU A 50 0.93 -4.75 -6.21
CA LEU A 50 2.20 -4.88 -6.92
C LEU A 50 1.93 -5.42 -8.31
N TYR A 51 2.37 -4.71 -9.33
CA TYR A 51 2.23 -5.07 -10.73
C TYR A 51 3.58 -5.27 -11.39
N ASP A 52 3.65 -6.18 -12.35
CA ASP A 52 4.78 -6.29 -13.26
C ASP A 52 4.80 -5.07 -14.19
N LYS A 53 5.95 -4.41 -14.32
CA LYS A 53 6.07 -3.14 -15.06
C LYS A 53 5.84 -3.28 -16.56
N THR A 54 6.08 -4.47 -17.12
CA THR A 54 6.01 -4.70 -18.57
C THR A 54 4.63 -5.18 -18.99
N SER A 55 4.12 -6.22 -18.33
CA SER A 55 2.86 -6.87 -18.63
C SER A 55 1.67 -6.22 -17.93
N LEU A 56 1.91 -5.42 -16.89
CA LEU A 56 0.90 -4.87 -15.98
C LEU A 56 0.06 -5.96 -15.28
N ALA A 57 0.55 -7.20 -15.26
CA ALA A 57 -0.08 -8.28 -14.53
C ALA A 57 0.06 -8.04 -13.02
N LEU A 58 -1.00 -8.30 -12.25
CA LEU A 58 -0.96 -8.26 -10.80
C LEU A 58 -0.03 -9.38 -10.30
N VAL A 59 1.00 -8.99 -9.56
CA VAL A 59 2.00 -9.90 -8.96
C VAL A 59 1.57 -10.29 -7.55
N SER A 60 1.19 -9.32 -6.73
CA SER A 60 0.82 -9.56 -5.33
C SER A 60 0.03 -8.40 -4.74
N HIS A 61 -0.60 -8.64 -3.59
CA HIS A 61 -1.45 -7.65 -2.93
C HIS A 61 -1.29 -7.70 -1.41
N PHE A 62 -0.84 -6.59 -0.84
CA PHE A 62 -0.74 -6.35 0.59
C PHE A 62 -1.99 -5.60 1.08
N LYS A 63 -2.64 -6.13 2.12
CA LYS A 63 -3.93 -5.62 2.64
C LYS A 63 -3.96 -5.37 4.16
N HIS A 64 -2.79 -5.30 4.78
CA HIS A 64 -2.63 -5.22 6.24
C HIS A 64 -2.10 -3.86 6.71
N GLY A 65 -2.14 -2.83 5.86
CA GLY A 65 -1.69 -1.49 6.23
C GLY A 65 -2.61 -0.88 7.28
N ARG A 66 -2.02 -0.43 8.40
CA ARG A 66 -2.73 0.23 9.50
C ARG A 66 -2.76 1.75 9.36
N TYR A 67 -1.70 2.32 8.82
CA TYR A 67 -1.53 3.77 8.65
C TYR A 67 -1.38 4.13 7.17
N PRO A 68 -1.60 5.39 6.78
CA PRO A 68 -1.27 5.88 5.44
C PRO A 68 0.17 5.51 5.06
N ILE A 69 0.36 5.05 3.82
CA ILE A 69 1.68 4.74 3.30
C ILE A 69 2.34 6.05 2.87
N ASN A 70 3.55 6.26 3.37
CA ASN A 70 4.35 7.45 3.09
C ASN A 70 5.55 7.12 2.20
N ASP A 71 6.06 5.88 2.22
CA ASP A 71 7.20 5.47 1.39
C ASP A 71 7.24 3.95 1.16
N ILE A 72 7.87 3.54 0.05
CA ILE A 72 8.13 2.14 -0.31
C ILE A 72 9.57 1.98 -0.83
N ALA A 73 10.28 0.99 -0.30
CA ALA A 73 11.60 0.60 -0.81
C ALA A 73 11.61 -0.88 -1.23
N PHE A 74 12.19 -1.15 -2.40
CA PHE A 74 12.34 -2.50 -2.95
C PHE A 74 13.70 -3.07 -2.60
N HIS A 75 13.74 -4.30 -2.08
CA HIS A 75 15.01 -5.00 -1.92
C HIS A 75 15.58 -5.34 -3.32
N PRO A 76 16.88 -5.11 -3.58
CA PRO A 76 17.43 -5.21 -4.93
C PRO A 76 17.52 -6.63 -5.50
N LYS A 77 17.38 -7.66 -4.65
CA LYS A 77 17.57 -9.08 -5.06
C LYS A 77 16.53 -10.04 -4.51
N ASP A 78 15.99 -9.73 -3.34
CA ASP A 78 15.08 -10.63 -2.63
C ASP A 78 13.66 -10.12 -2.84
N PRO A 79 12.63 -10.98 -2.76
CA PRO A 79 11.25 -10.59 -2.99
C PRO A 79 10.66 -9.82 -1.79
N LEU A 80 11.42 -8.85 -1.26
CA LEU A 80 11.13 -8.10 -0.06
C LEU A 80 10.88 -6.64 -0.41
N ILE A 81 9.85 -6.08 0.22
CA ILE A 81 9.47 -4.67 0.13
C ILE A 81 9.37 -4.13 1.55
N LEU A 82 9.99 -2.98 1.79
CA LEU A 82 9.78 -2.18 2.99
C LEU A 82 8.67 -1.15 2.72
N ILE A 83 7.71 -1.06 3.63
CA ILE A 83 6.60 -0.12 3.58
C ILE A 83 6.69 0.77 4.82
N GLY A 84 7.00 2.04 4.60
CA GLY A 84 6.96 3.07 5.63
C GLY A 84 5.56 3.67 5.71
N SER A 85 4.90 3.51 6.85
CA SER A 85 3.55 4.03 7.07
C SER A 85 3.48 4.84 8.36
N GLY A 86 2.60 5.83 8.39
CA GLY A 86 2.41 6.65 9.58
C GLY A 86 1.42 7.79 9.39
N SER A 87 1.02 8.37 10.51
CA SER A 87 0.09 9.49 10.60
C SER A 87 0.54 10.46 11.68
N TYR A 88 0.22 11.73 11.48
CA TYR A 88 0.45 12.80 12.43
C TYR A 88 -0.85 13.60 12.59
N ASP A 89 -1.26 13.83 13.83
CA ASP A 89 -2.52 14.54 14.15
C ASP A 89 -2.44 16.07 13.95
N GLY A 90 -1.25 16.60 13.64
CA GLY A 90 -1.00 18.03 13.55
C GLY A 90 -0.59 18.67 14.88
N GLY A 91 -0.55 17.90 15.98
CA GLY A 91 -0.22 18.34 17.33
C GLY A 91 1.02 17.66 17.89
N PHE A 92 0.85 16.64 18.73
CA PHE A 92 1.97 15.97 19.40
C PHE A 92 1.99 14.46 19.18
N LEU A 93 0.92 13.88 18.64
CA LEU A 93 0.81 12.44 18.48
C LEU A 93 1.27 12.03 17.09
N PHE A 94 2.30 11.19 17.06
CA PHE A 94 2.76 10.51 15.87
C PHE A 94 2.50 9.02 16.04
N GLU A 95 2.04 8.39 14.97
CA GLU A 95 1.87 6.95 14.92
C GLU A 95 2.40 6.42 13.60
N GLY A 96 2.82 5.17 13.56
CA GLY A 96 3.33 4.58 12.36
C GLY A 96 3.89 3.19 12.54
N GLU A 97 4.23 2.63 11.39
CA GLU A 97 4.69 1.27 11.30
C GLU A 97 5.64 1.14 10.11
N LEU A 98 6.74 0.42 10.32
CA LEU A 98 7.61 -0.06 9.26
C LEU A 98 7.33 -1.55 9.05
N VAL A 99 6.80 -1.90 7.87
CA VAL A 99 6.49 -3.29 7.51
C VAL A 99 7.52 -3.82 6.53
N LEU A 100 8.04 -5.02 6.79
CA LEU A 100 8.74 -5.83 5.80
C LEU A 100 7.77 -6.85 5.21
N TRP A 101 7.57 -6.82 3.91
CA TRP A 101 6.64 -7.69 3.20
C TRP A 101 7.38 -8.54 2.17
N ASN A 102 7.21 -9.86 2.24
CA ASN A 102 7.62 -10.77 1.19
C ASN A 102 6.47 -10.93 0.19
N TYR A 103 6.57 -10.30 -0.98
CA TYR A 103 5.46 -10.28 -1.93
C TYR A 103 5.24 -11.63 -2.64
N LYS A 104 6.20 -12.57 -2.57
CA LYS A 104 6.03 -13.92 -3.12
C LYS A 104 5.30 -14.86 -2.15
N SER A 105 5.66 -14.87 -0.86
CA SER A 105 4.96 -15.69 0.14
C SER A 105 3.72 -15.01 0.72
N ASN A 106 3.60 -13.69 0.53
CA ASN A 106 2.63 -12.81 1.15
C ASN A 106 2.72 -12.73 2.69
N GLU A 107 3.84 -13.19 3.25
CA GLU A 107 4.17 -13.00 4.66
C GLU A 107 4.67 -11.59 4.90
N HIS A 108 4.35 -11.04 6.07
CA HIS A 108 4.80 -9.72 6.47
C HIS A 108 5.16 -9.69 7.95
N LEU A 109 6.06 -8.79 8.29
CA LEU A 109 6.51 -8.53 9.65
C LEU A 109 6.53 -7.03 9.91
N SER A 110 5.91 -6.62 11.01
CA SER A 110 6.06 -5.28 11.55
C SER A 110 7.41 -5.17 12.25
N LEU A 111 8.34 -4.41 11.68
CA LEU A 111 9.68 -4.23 12.23
C LEU A 111 9.72 -3.16 13.33
N LEU A 112 8.93 -2.10 13.15
CA LEU A 112 8.80 -0.99 14.09
C LEU A 112 7.33 -0.60 14.17
N ILE A 113 6.85 -0.39 15.38
CA ILE A 113 5.49 0.09 15.66
C ILE A 113 5.63 1.24 16.65
N TYR A 114 5.07 2.39 16.32
CA TYR A 114 5.00 3.56 17.19
C TYR A 114 3.55 4.05 17.23
N GLY A 115 2.97 4.22 18.42
CA GLY A 115 1.54 4.51 18.61
C GLY A 115 0.90 3.58 19.65
N LEU A 116 -0.26 3.95 20.17
CA LEU A 116 -0.96 3.14 21.18
C LEU A 116 -1.58 1.91 20.49
N CYS A 117 -1.23 0.72 21.00
CA CYS A 117 -1.79 -0.55 20.55
C CYS A 117 -3.31 -0.63 20.74
#